data_AF-A0A661BHS4-F1
#
_entry.id   AF-A0A661BHS4-F1
#
_cell.length_a   1.000
_cell.length_b   1.000
_cell.length_c   1.000
_cell.angle_alpha   90.00
_cell.angle_beta   90.00
_cell.angle_gamma   90.00
#
_symmetry.space_group_name_H-M   'P 1'
#
loop_
_entity.id
_entity.type
_entity.pdbx_description
1 polymer ?
#
loop_
_entity_poly.entity_id
_entity_poly.type
_entity_poly.pdbx_seq_one_letter_code
_entity_poly.pdbx_strand_id
1 'polypeptide(L)' 'MMQEFDPRREWSALNYEIFHNKPSATPYPTNIARRRKLLLKAQVILADYQNEKDEFLKAIDKIHYLELMDRYYNWKT' A
#
# COMPACT_ATOMS: atom_id res chain seq x y z
N MET A 1 19.80 -4.93 6.34
CA MET A 1 19.94 -3.59 5.73
C MET A 1 18.52 -3.06 5.58
N MET A 2 18.08 -2.13 6.44
CA MET A 2 16.73 -1.55 6.32
C MET A 2 16.73 -0.73 5.03
N GLN A 3 15.91 -1.13 4.06
CA GLN A 3 15.77 -0.39 2.81
C GLN A 3 15.21 0.99 3.15
N GLU A 4 15.87 2.04 2.70
CA GLU A 4 15.40 3.41 2.88
C GLU A 4 14.05 3.58 2.18
N PHE A 5 13.10 4.25 2.84
CA PHE A 5 11.76 4.48 2.32
C PHE A 5 11.81 5.50 1.17
N ASP A 6 11.50 5.05 -0.05
CA ASP A 6 11.45 5.90 -1.26
C ASP A 6 10.02 5.91 -1.83
N PRO A 7 9.27 7.02 -1.70
CA PRO A 7 7.89 7.12 -2.18
C PRO A 7 7.70 6.77 -3.66
N ARG A 8 8.71 7.01 -4.52
CA ARG A 8 8.61 6.67 -5.95
C ARG A 8 8.64 5.17 -6.17
N ARG A 9 9.47 4.45 -5.41
CA ARG A 9 9.51 2.98 -5.44
C ARG A 9 8.20 2.40 -4.90
N GLU A 10 7.69 2.98 -3.82
CA GLU A 10 6.41 2.58 -3.24
C GLU A 10 5.24 2.77 -4.21
N TRP A 11 5.17 3.90 -4.92
CA TRP A 11 4.18 4.09 -5.99
C TRP A 11 4.31 3.06 -7.12
N SER A 12 5.54 2.74 -7.52
CA SER A 12 5.79 1.71 -8.53
C SER A 12 5.30 0.34 -8.07
N ALA A 13 5.54 -0.03 -6.81
CA ALA A 13 5.07 -1.27 -6.22
C ALA A 13 3.53 -1.33 -6.18
N LEU A 14 2.88 -0.27 -5.69
CA LEU A 14 1.42 -0.17 -5.66
C LEU A 14 0.80 -0.30 -7.05
N ASN A 15 1.34 0.41 -8.05
CA ASN A 15 0.84 0.34 -9.43
C ASN A 15 0.99 -1.07 -10.02
N TYR A 16 2.09 -1.76 -9.71
CA TYR A 16 2.25 -3.15 -10.10
C TYR A 16 1.18 -4.05 -9.47
N GLU A 17 1.01 -3.98 -8.14
CA GLU A 17 0.04 -4.83 -7.42
C GLU A 17 -1.41 -4.59 -7.86
N ILE A 18 -1.74 -3.34 -8.18
CA ILE A 18 -3.11 -2.95 -8.56
C ILE A 18 -3.41 -3.34 -10.00
N PHE A 19 -2.54 -3.01 -10.95
CA PHE A 19 -2.85 -3.13 -12.38
C PHE A 19 -2.31 -4.41 -13.03
N HIS A 20 -1.19 -4.93 -12.53
CA HIS A 20 -0.49 -6.08 -13.13
C HIS A 20 -0.74 -7.36 -12.36
N ASN A 21 -0.67 -7.33 -11.02
CA ASN A 21 -0.98 -8.49 -10.16
C ASN A 21 -2.50 -8.65 -9.93
N LYS A 22 -3.28 -8.59 -11.02
CA LYS A 22 -4.73 -8.73 -10.95
C LYS A 22 -5.13 -10.22 -10.98
N PRO A 23 -6.04 -10.68 -10.10
CA PRO A 23 -6.60 -12.02 -10.18
C PRO A 23 -7.37 -12.23 -11.49
N SER A 24 -7.34 -13.46 -12.02
CA SER A 24 -8.00 -13.83 -13.28
C SER A 24 -9.52 -13.97 -13.18
N ALA A 25 -10.06 -14.14 -11.96
CA ALA A 25 -11.49 -14.33 -11.74
C ALA A 25 -12.21 -13.01 -11.43
N THR A 26 -13.39 -12.79 -12.01
CA THR A 26 -14.28 -11.67 -11.66
C THR A 26 -15.72 -12.19 -11.53
N PRO A 27 -16.47 -11.83 -10.47
CA PRO A 27 -16.07 -10.96 -9.34
C PRO A 27 -14.98 -11.60 -8.47
N TYR A 28 -14.19 -10.77 -7.78
CA TYR A 28 -13.15 -11.28 -6.88
C TYR A 28 -13.78 -12.00 -5.68
N PRO A 29 -13.23 -13.17 -5.29
CA PRO A 29 -13.52 -13.77 -4.00
C PRO A 29 -13.34 -12.78 -2.84
N THR A 30 -14.16 -12.90 -1.79
CA THR A 30 -14.22 -11.93 -0.68
C THR A 30 -12.85 -11.69 -0.02
N ASN A 31 -12.04 -12.73 0.16
CA ASN A 31 -10.69 -12.61 0.73
C ASN A 31 -9.77 -11.78 -0.18
N ILE A 32 -9.81 -12.01 -1.50
CA ILE A 32 -9.05 -11.26 -2.49
C ILE A 32 -9.52 -9.81 -2.54
N ALA A 33 -10.83 -9.56 -2.54
CA ALA A 33 -11.38 -8.20 -2.50
C ALA A 33 -10.93 -7.43 -1.24
N ARG A 34 -10.94 -8.09 -0.07
CA ARG A 34 -10.46 -7.50 1.19
C ARG A 34 -8.96 -7.21 1.15
N ARG A 35 -8.15 -8.11 0.59
CA ARG A 35 -6.71 -7.89 0.42
C ARG A 35 -6.45 -6.71 -0.54
N ARG A 36 -7.16 -6.62 -1.66
CA ARG A 36 -7.03 -5.50 -2.62
C ARG A 36 -7.51 -4.16 -2.05
N LYS A 37 -8.47 -4.15 -1.12
CA LYS A 37 -8.86 -2.94 -0.36
C LYS A 37 -7.67 -2.34 0.39
N LEU A 38 -6.71 -3.15 0.84
CA LEU A 38 -5.50 -2.63 1.47
C LEU A 38 -4.68 -1.78 0.50
N LEU A 39 -4.44 -2.27 -0.72
CA LEU A 39 -3.69 -1.51 -1.74
C LEU A 39 -4.29 -0.12 -2.01
N LEU A 40 -5.62 -0.02 -2.08
CA LEU A 40 -6.29 1.27 -2.26
C LEU A 40 -6.08 2.22 -1.07
N LYS A 41 -6.12 1.70 0.16
CA LYS A 41 -5.81 2.50 1.35
C LYS A 41 -4.34 2.94 1.38
N ALA A 42 -3.42 2.06 1.00
CA ALA A 42 -2.00 2.38 0.92
C ALA A 42 -1.73 3.50 -0.11
N GLN A 43 -2.41 3.48 -1.26
CA GLN A 43 -2.32 4.58 -2.24
C GLN A 43 -2.72 5.93 -1.66
N VAL A 44 -3.83 5.97 -0.91
CA VAL A 44 -4.31 7.22 -0.28
C VAL A 44 -3.27 7.73 0.73
N ILE A 45 -2.81 6.87 1.65
CA ILE A 45 -1.83 7.26 2.67
C ILE A 45 -0.51 7.70 2.03
N LEU A 46 -0.07 7.06 0.96
CA LEU A 46 1.16 7.46 0.27
C LEU A 46 1.01 8.82 -0.43
N ALA A 47 -0.17 9.13 -0.96
CA ALA A 47 -0.47 10.45 -1.50
C ALA A 47 -0.49 11.52 -0.40
N ASP A 48 -1.09 11.22 0.76
CA ASP A 48 -1.11 12.11 1.92
C ASP A 48 0.31 12.37 2.43
N TYR A 49 1.11 11.32 2.62
CA TYR A 49 2.54 11.40 2.98
C TYR A 49 3.35 12.36 2.07
N GLN A 50 3.09 12.32 0.77
CA GLN A 50 3.82 13.16 -0.20
C GLN A 50 3.40 14.62 -0.18
N ASN A 51 2.14 14.89 0.17
CA ASN A 51 1.59 16.24 0.23
C ASN A 51 1.76 16.88 1.62
N GLU A 52 2.00 16.08 2.65
CA GLU A 52 2.21 16.54 4.01
C GLU A 52 3.53 17.31 4.17
N LYS A 53 3.42 18.46 4.83
CA LYS A 53 4.52 19.40 5.10
C LYS A 53 4.98 19.31 6.55
N ASP A 54 4.11 18.87 7.45
CA ASP A 54 4.46 18.62 8.84
C ASP A 54 5.21 17.29 8.98
N GLU A 55 6.45 17.34 9.45
CA GLU A 55 7.31 16.16 9.54
C GLU A 55 6.79 15.10 10.52
N PHE A 56 6.03 15.50 11.56
CA PHE A 56 5.45 14.56 12.51
C PHE A 56 4.27 13.80 11.88
N LEU A 57 3.36 14.51 11.21
CA LEU A 57 2.25 13.89 10.47
C LEU A 57 2.77 13.00 9.34
N LYS A 58 3.81 13.44 8.64
CA LYS A 58 4.48 12.66 7.60
C LYS A 58 5.10 11.38 8.14
N ALA A 59 5.68 11.41 9.35
CA ALA A 59 6.18 10.21 10.01
C ALA A 59 5.04 9.24 10.38
N ILE A 60 3.89 9.76 10.83
CA ILE A 60 2.69 8.96 11.10
C ILE A 60 2.18 8.27 9.83
N ASP A 61 2.05 9.00 8.73
CA ASP A 61 1.59 8.44 7.45
C ASP A 61 2.54 7.36 6.94
N LYS A 62 3.85 7.58 7.07
CA LYS A 62 4.85 6.55 6.74
C LYS A 62 4.64 5.27 7.55
N ILE A 63 4.45 5.38 8.87
CA ILE A 63 4.21 4.21 9.74
C ILE A 63 2.93 3.49 9.30
N HIS A 64 1.83 4.22 9.12
CA HIS A 64 0.57 3.64 8.69
C HIS A 64 0.67 2.96 7.33
N TYR A 65 1.36 3.58 6.36
CA TYR A 65 1.61 2.98 5.05
C TYR A 65 2.37 1.65 5.19
N LEU A 66 3.46 1.63 5.94
CA LEU A 66 4.30 0.45 6.14
C LEU A 66 3.53 -0.69 6.82
N GLU A 67 2.77 -0.40 7.86
CA GLU A 67 1.91 -1.40 8.51
C GLU A 67 0.86 -1.98 7.55
N LEU A 68 0.33 -1.14 6.67
CA LEU A 68 -0.72 -1.55 5.75
C LEU A 68 -0.17 -2.43 4.63
N MET A 69 1.02 -2.10 4.13
CA MET A 69 1.75 -2.94 3.17
C MET A 69 2.24 -4.24 3.80
N ASP A 70 2.68 -4.22 5.06
CA ASP A 70 3.03 -5.44 5.79
C ASP A 70 1.82 -6.39 5.89
N ARG A 71 0.65 -5.87 6.28
CA ARG A 71 -0.61 -6.65 6.29
C ARG A 71 -0.99 -7.17 4.91
N TYR A 72 -0.70 -6.42 3.84
CA TYR A 72 -0.95 -6.86 2.47
C TYR A 72 -0.04 -8.03 2.07
N TYR A 73 1.26 -7.93 2.33
CA TYR A 73 2.23 -8.96 1.95
C TYR A 73 2.14 -10.20 2.84
N ASN A 74 1.93 -10.02 4.14
CA ASN A 74 1.79 -11.09 5.13
C ASN A 74 0.34 -11.56 5.32
N TRP A 75 -0.53 -11.32 4.33
CA TRP A 75 -1.93 -11.70 4.40
C TRP A 75 -2.06 -13.22 4.55
N LYS A 76 -2.46 -13.68 5.74
CA LYS A 76 -2.79 -15.09 5.99
C LYS A 76 -4.20 -15.36 5.49
N THR A 77 -4.30 -16.20 4.45
CA THR A 77 -5.56 -16.71 3.88
C THR A 77 -6.25 -17.68 4.80
#